data_AF-A0A8T6BE71-F1
#
_entry.id   AF-A0A8T6BE71-F1
#
_cell.length_a   1.000
_cell.length_b   1.000
_cell.length_c   1.000
_cell.angle_alpha   90.00
_cell.angle_beta   90.00
_cell.angle_gamma   90.00
#
_symmetry.space_group_name_H-M   'P 1'
#
loop_
_entity.id
_entity.type
_entity.pdbx_description
1 polymer ?
#
loop_
_entity_poly.entity_id
_entity_poly.type
_entity_poly.pdbx_seq_one_letter_code
_entity_poly.pdbx_strand_id
1 'polypeptide(L)'
;MLFISLNVLLFISSFTNNRTIFKITFFMTACYCSMSFGRGFDWINYYDVYQNVELYDAPFEPGYLNVLRTFNWLGFSYPMQNFVVVLFLFYCVYVFVSKTQNPSLAFFTIFCFMGHYILSEQIRQAIAICIILLFFDFFIKRKVLKGTVVIALAMCFHISAVFCFIYFFIVNTNAKYSNVKFSIYCSVFLLVSYYMWSNPAIISTVPILYNKFVSYTEAYTEGFISIERIISSKVVMIYIFLLCLSIWLLKKYNLKSLNGSIKALVFMTLSKLTIFFGRFQYYMVPILILGFDEYFAKYKIKNKVNVHRLIYASCLFIISLVPLWTPSTFESINDSLYFNASPKEIESGIMRRCKTLNHYDPQNGAIWRCK
;
A
#
# COMPACT_ATOMS: atom_id res chain seq x y z
N MET A 1 -11.48 12.67 -13.57
CA MET A 1 -10.88 12.49 -14.93
C MET A 1 -9.36 12.33 -14.92
N LEU A 2 -8.60 13.23 -14.26
CA LEU A 2 -7.12 13.18 -14.24
C LEU A 2 -6.52 11.87 -13.70
N PHE A 3 -7.13 11.26 -12.68
CA PHE A 3 -6.69 9.95 -12.15
C PHE A 3 -6.74 8.84 -13.21
N ILE A 4 -7.78 8.81 -14.05
CA ILE A 4 -7.91 7.81 -15.13
C ILE A 4 -6.87 8.08 -16.20
N SER A 5 -6.71 9.34 -16.62
CA SER A 5 -5.69 9.73 -17.60
C SER A 5 -4.28 9.34 -17.15
N LEU A 6 -3.98 9.52 -15.86
CA LEU A 6 -2.72 9.11 -15.26
C LEU A 6 -2.53 7.58 -15.29
N ASN A 7 -3.56 6.80 -14.94
CA ASN A 7 -3.48 5.34 -15.03
C ASN A 7 -3.29 4.85 -16.47
N VAL A 8 -3.94 5.48 -17.45
CA VAL A 8 -3.75 5.16 -18.88
C VAL A 8 -2.33 5.49 -19.32
N LEU A 9 -1.81 6.66 -18.95
CA LEU A 9 -0.42 7.04 -19.23
C LEU A 9 0.57 6.03 -18.65
N LEU A 10 0.37 5.65 -17.38
CA LEU A 10 1.24 4.68 -16.72
C LEU A 10 1.12 3.28 -17.34
N PHE A 11 -0.09 2.84 -17.68
CA PHE A 11 -0.34 1.59 -18.41
C PHE A 11 0.43 1.54 -19.73
N ILE A 12 0.33 2.58 -20.56
CA ILE A 12 1.07 2.67 -21.83
C ILE A 12 2.59 2.66 -21.56
N SER A 13 3.05 3.47 -20.60
CA SER A 13 4.47 3.52 -20.22
C SER A 13 4.99 2.18 -19.70
N SER A 14 4.13 1.34 -19.14
CA SER A 14 4.48 0.04 -18.59
C SER A 14 4.95 -0.95 -19.66
N PHE A 15 4.77 -0.66 -20.96
CA PHE A 15 5.27 -1.49 -22.07
C PHE A 15 6.66 -1.11 -22.55
N THR A 16 7.19 0.04 -22.11
CA THR A 16 8.54 0.48 -22.48
C THR A 16 9.54 0.22 -21.36
N ASN A 17 10.79 -0.03 -21.73
CA ASN A 17 11.93 -0.08 -20.81
C ASN A 17 12.81 1.18 -20.95
N ASN A 18 12.35 2.20 -21.68
CA ASN A 18 13.08 3.44 -21.86
C ASN A 18 13.14 4.20 -20.52
N ARG A 19 14.36 4.42 -20.01
CA ARG A 19 14.61 5.11 -18.74
C ARG A 19 14.14 6.56 -18.75
N THR A 20 14.17 7.23 -19.90
CA THR A 20 13.68 8.60 -20.06
C THR A 20 12.16 8.64 -19.93
N ILE A 21 11.45 7.74 -20.61
CA ILE A 21 9.99 7.65 -20.49
C ILE A 21 9.60 7.34 -19.05
N PHE A 22 10.27 6.38 -18.41
CA PHE A 22 10.09 6.09 -16.98
C PHE A 22 10.26 7.35 -16.12
N LYS A 23 11.38 8.09 -16.27
CA LYS A 23 11.62 9.30 -15.47
C LYS A 23 10.53 10.34 -15.70
N ILE A 24 10.15 10.61 -16.94
CA ILE A 24 9.11 11.59 -17.28
C ILE A 24 7.77 11.20 -16.64
N THR A 25 7.29 9.97 -16.89
CA THR A 25 6.01 9.55 -16.34
C THR A 25 6.04 9.49 -14.82
N PHE A 26 7.15 9.05 -14.23
CA PHE A 26 7.36 9.06 -12.79
C PHE A 26 7.26 10.46 -12.19
N PHE A 27 8.02 11.44 -12.72
CA PHE A 27 8.01 12.81 -12.21
C PHE A 27 6.66 13.49 -12.43
N MET A 28 6.00 13.27 -13.57
CA MET A 28 4.63 13.76 -13.79
C MET A 28 3.66 13.22 -12.74
N THR A 29 3.71 11.91 -12.46
CA THR A 29 2.88 11.30 -11.40
C THR A 29 3.23 11.85 -10.02
N ALA A 30 4.51 11.94 -9.68
CA ALA A 30 4.97 12.43 -8.39
C ALA A 30 4.55 13.90 -8.16
N CYS A 31 4.70 14.76 -9.15
CA CYS A 31 4.25 16.16 -9.10
C CYS A 31 2.73 16.23 -8.93
N TYR A 32 1.97 15.52 -9.77
CA TYR A 32 0.50 15.50 -9.67
C TYR A 32 0.01 15.01 -8.31
N CYS A 33 0.60 13.94 -7.79
CA CYS A 33 0.21 13.38 -6.50
C CYS A 33 0.65 14.24 -5.32
N SER A 34 1.82 14.87 -5.36
CA SER A 34 2.31 15.72 -4.26
C SER A 34 1.61 17.07 -4.20
N MET A 35 1.32 17.70 -5.34
CA MET A 35 0.64 19.01 -5.40
C MET A 35 -0.81 18.98 -4.94
N SER A 36 -1.34 17.79 -4.65
CA SER A 36 -2.74 17.57 -4.29
C SER A 36 -2.84 16.65 -3.09
N PHE A 37 -3.91 16.78 -2.32
CA PHE A 37 -4.27 15.82 -1.29
C PHE A 37 -5.79 15.66 -1.21
N GLY A 38 -6.29 14.91 -0.25
CA GLY A 38 -7.74 14.82 -0.01
C GLY A 38 -8.50 13.89 -0.95
N ARG A 39 -7.82 13.01 -1.70
CA ARG A 39 -8.44 11.99 -2.57
C ARG A 39 -8.98 10.79 -1.79
N GLY A 40 -9.67 11.06 -0.69
CA GLY A 40 -10.04 10.09 0.31
C GLY A 40 -10.59 10.73 1.57
N PHE A 41 -10.60 9.98 2.68
CA PHE A 41 -11.23 10.40 3.94
C PHE A 41 -10.25 10.50 5.12
N ASP A 42 -9.28 9.59 5.23
CA ASP A 42 -8.34 9.51 6.38
C ASP A 42 -7.57 10.81 6.66
N TRP A 43 -7.36 11.64 5.62
CA TRP A 43 -6.67 12.92 5.74
C TRP A 43 -7.38 13.92 6.66
N ILE A 44 -8.69 13.78 6.87
CA ILE A 44 -9.48 14.65 7.76
C ILE A 44 -9.02 14.44 9.20
N ASN A 45 -8.89 13.18 9.63
CA ASN A 45 -8.39 12.86 10.96
C ASN A 45 -6.94 13.33 11.14
N TYR A 46 -6.10 13.22 10.11
CA TYR A 46 -4.72 13.73 10.17
C TYR A 46 -4.67 15.26 10.26
N TYR A 47 -5.54 15.96 9.53
CA TYR A 47 -5.67 17.40 9.60
C TYR A 47 -6.11 17.84 11.01
N ASP A 48 -7.12 17.19 11.58
CA ASP A 48 -7.65 17.51 12.91
C ASP A 48 -6.60 17.35 14.01
N VAL A 49 -5.83 16.27 13.94
CA VAL A 49 -4.68 16.06 14.84
C VAL A 49 -3.58 17.08 14.58
N TYR A 50 -3.31 17.45 13.33
CA TYR A 50 -2.28 18.46 13.02
C TYR A 50 -2.61 19.84 13.59
N GLN A 51 -3.88 20.26 13.52
CA GLN A 51 -4.33 21.55 14.07
C GLN A 51 -4.18 21.62 15.59
N ASN A 52 -4.20 20.48 16.27
CA ASN A 52 -4.19 20.38 17.73
C ASN A 52 -3.06 19.49 18.24
N VAL A 53 -1.94 19.41 17.50
CA VAL A 53 -0.91 18.37 17.69
C VAL A 53 -0.22 18.40 19.06
N GLU A 54 -0.24 19.57 19.71
CA GLU A 54 0.30 19.77 21.06
C GLU A 54 -0.60 19.16 22.15
N LEU A 55 -1.90 19.00 21.89
CA LEU A 55 -2.88 18.48 22.84
C LEU A 55 -2.96 16.95 22.86
N TYR A 56 -2.28 16.28 21.94
CA TYR A 56 -2.32 14.83 21.82
C TYR A 56 -0.98 14.19 22.19
N ASP A 57 -1.00 13.26 23.15
CA ASP A 57 0.20 12.53 23.56
C ASP A 57 0.55 11.36 22.63
N ALA A 58 -0.44 10.61 22.14
CA ALA A 58 -0.22 9.46 21.24
C ALA A 58 -1.48 9.08 20.41
N PRO A 59 -1.99 9.96 19.52
CA PRO A 59 -3.15 9.62 18.68
C PRO A 59 -2.75 8.64 17.55
N PHE A 60 -1.46 8.58 17.22
CA PHE A 60 -0.86 7.75 16.20
C PHE A 60 0.44 7.13 16.70
N GLU A 61 1.05 6.28 15.87
CA GLU A 61 2.39 5.78 16.09
C GLU A 61 3.40 6.95 16.21
N PRO A 62 4.38 6.87 17.13
CA PRO A 62 5.16 8.02 17.60
C PRO A 62 5.99 8.69 16.49
N GLY A 63 6.45 7.91 15.51
CA GLY A 63 7.20 8.43 14.36
C GLY A 63 6.38 9.38 13.52
N TYR A 64 5.10 9.08 13.26
CA TYR A 64 4.24 9.99 12.50
C TYR A 64 3.85 11.22 13.31
N LEU A 65 3.55 11.06 14.60
CA LEU A 65 3.27 12.19 15.49
C LEU A 65 4.43 13.19 15.53
N ASN A 66 5.67 12.68 15.62
CA ASN A 66 6.87 13.53 15.60
C ASN A 66 7.03 14.27 14.26
N VAL A 67 6.66 13.65 13.13
CA VAL A 67 6.61 14.37 11.85
C VAL A 67 5.60 15.51 11.92
N LEU A 68 4.37 15.27 12.39
CA LEU A 68 3.36 16.34 12.51
C LEU A 68 3.85 17.48 13.42
N ARG A 69 4.39 17.17 14.60
CA ARG A 69 4.94 18.15 15.55
C ARG A 69 6.09 18.95 14.95
N THR A 70 6.99 18.30 14.21
CA THR A 70 8.13 18.98 13.57
C THR A 70 7.66 20.01 12.55
N PHE A 71 6.72 19.66 11.67
CA PHE A 71 6.20 20.60 10.67
C PHE A 71 5.38 21.72 11.30
N ASN A 72 4.59 21.42 12.34
CA ASN A 72 3.84 22.41 13.08
C ASN A 72 4.77 23.41 13.78
N TRP A 73 5.82 22.92 14.46
CA TRP A 73 6.85 23.74 15.10
C TRP A 73 7.61 24.63 14.10
N LEU A 74 7.85 24.15 12.87
CA LEU A 74 8.44 24.95 11.78
C LEU A 74 7.47 25.98 11.18
N GLY A 75 6.21 26.04 11.63
CA GLY A 75 5.19 26.96 11.14
C GLY A 75 4.61 26.60 9.77
N PHE A 76 4.79 25.37 9.30
CA PHE A 76 4.21 24.94 8.02
C PHE A 76 2.71 24.64 8.15
N SER A 77 1.96 24.88 7.07
CA SER A 77 0.56 24.45 6.98
C SER A 77 0.45 22.93 6.75
N TYR A 78 -0.67 22.33 7.12
CA TYR A 78 -0.92 20.90 6.85
C TYR A 78 -0.81 20.53 5.35
N PRO A 79 -1.36 21.31 4.40
CA PRO A 79 -1.16 21.05 2.98
C PRO A 79 0.32 20.99 2.56
N MET A 80 1.16 21.89 3.10
CA MET A 80 2.60 21.90 2.84
C MET A 80 3.29 20.67 3.45
N GLN A 81 2.91 20.30 4.68
CA GLN A 81 3.39 19.08 5.32
C GLN A 81 3.06 17.84 4.48
N ASN A 82 1.83 17.73 3.97
CA ASN A 82 1.40 16.62 3.14
C ASN A 82 2.18 16.58 1.80
N PHE A 83 2.36 17.73 1.14
CA PHE A 83 3.18 17.87 -0.06
C PHE A 83 4.59 17.29 0.14
N VAL A 84 5.28 17.68 1.22
CA VAL A 84 6.64 17.21 1.52
C VAL A 84 6.67 15.72 1.83
N VAL A 85 5.71 15.21 2.61
CA VAL A 85 5.63 13.78 2.90
C VAL A 85 5.40 12.97 1.63
N VAL A 86 4.45 13.37 0.77
CA VAL A 86 4.18 12.66 -0.48
C VAL A 86 5.39 12.69 -1.42
N LEU A 87 6.13 13.81 -1.49
CA LEU A 87 7.41 13.85 -2.22
C LEU A 87 8.41 12.83 -1.68
N PHE A 88 8.55 12.70 -0.36
CA PHE A 88 9.40 11.69 0.25
C PHE A 88 8.95 10.26 -0.09
N LEU A 89 7.63 9.98 -0.09
CA LEU A 89 7.09 8.69 -0.50
C LEU A 89 7.49 8.35 -1.94
N PHE A 90 7.31 9.29 -2.86
CA PHE A 90 7.72 9.09 -4.26
C PHE A 90 9.24 8.94 -4.37
N TYR A 91 10.06 9.70 -3.66
CA TYR A 91 11.51 9.49 -3.63
C TYR A 91 11.88 8.05 -3.25
N CYS A 92 11.27 7.49 -2.20
CA CYS A 92 11.50 6.11 -1.79
C CYS A 92 11.10 5.11 -2.88
N VAL A 93 9.93 5.31 -3.48
CA VAL A 93 9.45 4.49 -4.60
C VAL A 93 10.42 4.56 -5.77
N TYR A 94 10.90 5.75 -6.15
CA TYR A 94 11.87 5.96 -7.21
C TYR A 94 13.15 5.17 -6.97
N VAL A 95 13.73 5.25 -5.77
CA VAL A 95 14.97 4.54 -5.41
C VAL A 95 14.79 3.03 -5.54
N PHE A 96 13.64 2.49 -5.18
CA PHE A 96 13.34 1.07 -5.35
C PHE A 96 13.16 0.69 -6.83
N VAL A 97 12.23 1.33 -7.55
CA VAL A 97 11.88 0.94 -8.92
C VAL A 97 12.99 1.24 -9.92
N SER A 98 13.85 2.23 -9.67
CA SER A 98 14.99 2.52 -10.55
C SER A 98 16.03 1.40 -10.56
N LYS A 99 16.09 0.56 -9.53
CA LYS A 99 16.98 -0.61 -9.47
C LYS A 99 16.47 -1.83 -10.24
N THR A 100 15.19 -1.84 -10.65
CA THR A 100 14.62 -2.94 -11.43
C THR A 100 15.03 -2.86 -12.90
N GLN A 101 14.89 -3.98 -13.62
CA GLN A 101 15.17 -4.06 -15.05
C GLN A 101 14.04 -3.42 -15.90
N ASN A 102 12.81 -3.44 -15.39
CA ASN A 102 11.62 -2.88 -16.00
C ASN A 102 11.01 -1.80 -15.09
N PRO A 103 11.67 -0.62 -14.96
CA PRO A 103 11.29 0.40 -13.98
C PRO A 103 9.88 0.96 -14.21
N SER A 104 9.46 1.16 -15.46
CA SER A 104 8.10 1.64 -15.77
C SER A 104 7.03 0.63 -15.34
N LEU A 105 7.28 -0.67 -15.57
CA LEU A 105 6.34 -1.72 -15.17
C LEU A 105 6.30 -1.86 -13.64
N ALA A 106 7.47 -1.85 -12.98
CA ALA A 106 7.56 -1.89 -11.52
C ALA A 106 6.84 -0.70 -10.86
N PHE A 107 7.03 0.51 -11.40
CA PHE A 107 6.34 1.70 -10.93
C PHE A 107 4.83 1.60 -11.15
N PHE A 108 4.40 1.16 -12.33
CA PHE A 108 2.98 0.94 -12.61
C PHE A 108 2.36 -0.08 -11.65
N THR A 109 3.04 -1.20 -11.37
CA THR A 109 2.59 -2.17 -10.35
C THR A 109 2.41 -1.53 -8.98
N ILE A 110 3.38 -0.74 -8.49
CA ILE A 110 3.25 -0.01 -7.22
C ILE A 110 2.04 0.92 -7.27
N PHE A 111 1.90 1.72 -8.33
CA PHE A 111 0.82 2.69 -8.45
C PHE A 111 -0.56 2.02 -8.47
N CYS A 112 -0.72 0.91 -9.19
CA CYS A 112 -1.98 0.17 -9.25
C CYS A 112 -2.45 -0.35 -7.88
N PHE A 113 -1.52 -0.87 -7.07
CA PHE A 113 -1.86 -1.40 -5.75
C PHE A 113 -1.93 -0.32 -4.66
N MET A 114 -1.01 0.63 -4.68
CA MET A 114 -0.75 1.54 -3.55
C MET A 114 -1.14 2.99 -3.83
N GLY A 115 -1.32 3.40 -5.09
CA GLY A 115 -1.46 4.80 -5.49
C GLY A 115 -2.56 5.56 -4.74
N HIS A 116 -3.78 5.04 -4.76
CA HIS A 116 -4.90 5.65 -4.02
C HIS A 116 -4.89 5.24 -2.53
N TYR A 117 -5.07 3.95 -2.23
CA TYR A 117 -5.31 3.48 -0.87
C TYR A 117 -4.15 3.72 0.11
N ILE A 118 -2.91 3.66 -0.35
CA ILE A 118 -1.74 3.79 0.53
C ILE A 118 -1.12 5.17 0.38
N LEU A 119 -0.65 5.53 -0.81
CA LEU A 119 0.10 6.76 -1.03
C LEU A 119 -0.75 8.03 -0.87
N SER A 120 -2.08 7.94 -0.97
CA SER A 120 -2.98 9.10 -0.79
C SER A 120 -3.83 9.05 0.48
N GLU A 121 -4.32 7.88 0.90
CA GLU A 121 -5.18 7.78 2.10
C GLU A 121 -4.40 7.37 3.35
N GLN A 122 -3.72 6.22 3.32
CA GLN A 122 -3.10 5.65 4.51
C GLN A 122 -1.63 6.09 4.67
N ILE A 123 -1.40 7.40 4.76
CA ILE A 123 -0.06 8.01 4.71
C ILE A 123 0.91 7.44 5.76
N ARG A 124 0.43 7.10 6.95
CA ARG A 124 1.23 6.43 7.99
C ARG A 124 1.80 5.10 7.53
N GLN A 125 0.93 4.25 6.97
CA GLN A 125 1.33 2.97 6.40
C GLN A 125 2.19 3.15 5.15
N ALA A 126 1.92 4.19 4.35
CA ALA A 126 2.72 4.53 3.18
C ALA A 126 4.17 4.86 3.55
N ILE A 127 4.39 5.68 4.59
CA ILE A 127 5.73 6.01 5.10
C ILE A 127 6.44 4.73 5.53
N ALA A 128 5.77 3.88 6.31
CA ALA A 128 6.34 2.62 6.78
C ALA A 128 6.78 1.71 5.61
N ILE A 129 5.91 1.51 4.60
CA ILE A 129 6.26 0.72 3.40
C ILE A 129 7.40 1.40 2.62
N CYS A 130 7.38 2.72 2.46
CA CYS A 130 8.39 3.46 1.71
C CYS A 130 9.78 3.41 2.36
N ILE A 131 9.87 3.46 3.68
CA ILE A 131 11.12 3.22 4.42
C ILE A 131 11.67 1.82 4.08
N ILE A 132 10.79 0.82 4.08
CA ILE A 132 11.16 -0.56 3.75
C ILE A 132 11.63 -0.69 2.29
N LEU A 133 10.95 -0.01 1.34
CA LEU A 133 11.36 0.07 -0.07
C LEU A 133 12.73 0.73 -0.25
N LEU A 134 12.99 1.83 0.45
CA LEU A 134 14.25 2.57 0.37
C LEU A 134 15.46 1.69 0.72
N PHE A 135 15.30 0.84 1.74
CA PHE A 135 16.35 -0.06 2.24
C PHE A 135 16.14 -1.52 1.82
N PHE A 136 15.39 -1.77 0.74
CA PHE A 136 15.00 -3.13 0.36
C PHE A 136 16.20 -4.06 0.09
N ASP A 137 17.34 -3.49 -0.31
CA ASP A 137 18.60 -4.21 -0.54
C ASP A 137 19.11 -4.97 0.70
N PHE A 138 18.76 -4.54 1.92
CA PHE A 138 19.15 -5.26 3.14
C PHE A 138 18.46 -6.62 3.23
N PHE A 139 17.23 -6.76 2.72
CA PHE A 139 16.53 -8.04 2.67
C PHE A 139 17.07 -8.92 1.55
N ILE A 140 17.33 -8.34 0.37
CA ILE A 140 17.96 -9.06 -0.76
C ILE A 140 19.32 -9.63 -0.34
N LYS A 141 20.16 -8.81 0.29
CA LYS A 141 21.51 -9.18 0.75
C LYS A 141 21.54 -9.89 2.11
N ARG A 142 20.37 -10.21 2.69
CA ARG A 142 20.22 -10.88 4.00
C ARG A 142 21.01 -10.23 5.15
N LYS A 143 21.09 -8.91 5.17
CA LYS A 143 21.69 -8.16 6.29
C LYS A 143 20.67 -8.10 7.43
N VAL A 144 20.49 -9.21 8.15
CA VAL A 144 19.41 -9.39 9.15
C VAL A 144 19.39 -8.25 10.16
N LEU A 145 20.52 -7.93 10.79
CA LEU A 145 20.59 -6.85 11.79
C LEU A 145 20.13 -5.49 11.20
N LYS A 146 20.66 -5.12 10.02
CA LYS A 146 20.29 -3.85 9.37
C LYS A 146 18.81 -3.85 8.94
N GLY A 147 18.31 -4.97 8.43
CA GLY A 147 16.90 -5.10 8.08
C GLY A 147 15.98 -5.03 9.29
N THR A 148 16.36 -5.62 10.44
CA THR A 148 15.62 -5.52 11.70
C THR A 148 15.54 -4.08 12.18
N VAL A 149 16.64 -3.32 12.13
CA VAL A 149 16.65 -1.89 12.48
C VAL A 149 15.71 -1.09 11.58
N VAL A 150 15.71 -1.37 10.27
CA VAL A 150 14.79 -0.72 9.33
C VAL A 150 13.33 -1.08 9.63
N ILE A 151 13.03 -2.34 9.96
CA ILE A 151 11.67 -2.76 10.36
C ILE A 151 11.23 -2.02 11.62
N ALA A 152 12.10 -1.94 12.64
CA ALA A 152 11.81 -1.23 13.87
C ALA A 152 11.53 0.27 13.62
N LEU A 153 12.34 0.92 12.77
CA LEU A 153 12.10 2.29 12.34
C LEU A 153 10.74 2.45 11.62
N ALA A 154 10.41 1.54 10.70
CA ALA A 154 9.13 1.58 9.99
C ALA A 154 7.93 1.36 10.92
N MET A 155 8.08 0.52 11.97
CA MET A 155 7.06 0.31 13.00
C MET A 155 6.74 1.58 13.79
N CYS A 156 7.68 2.52 13.92
CA CYS A 156 7.41 3.83 14.52
C CYS A 156 6.38 4.65 13.71
N PHE A 157 6.19 4.37 12.43
CA PHE A 157 5.19 5.03 11.59
C PHE A 157 3.91 4.21 11.44
N HIS A 158 4.04 2.88 11.38
CA HIS A 158 2.88 2.00 11.37
C HIS A 158 3.25 0.59 11.84
N ILE A 159 2.60 0.11 12.92
CA ILE A 159 2.97 -1.15 13.59
C ILE A 159 2.93 -2.39 12.66
N SER A 160 2.10 -2.37 11.61
CA SER A 160 1.99 -3.50 10.68
C SER A 160 3.28 -3.77 9.88
N ALA A 161 4.25 -2.86 9.89
CA ALA A 161 5.57 -3.08 9.30
C ALA A 161 6.33 -4.25 9.92
N VAL A 162 5.96 -4.68 11.13
CA VAL A 162 6.47 -5.93 11.74
C VAL A 162 6.33 -7.13 10.79
N PHE A 163 5.32 -7.12 9.93
CA PHE A 163 5.09 -8.20 8.98
C PHE A 163 6.24 -8.36 7.96
N CYS A 164 7.05 -7.33 7.73
CA CYS A 164 8.19 -7.37 6.81
C CYS A 164 9.32 -8.32 7.25
N PHE A 165 9.30 -8.86 8.48
CA PHE A 165 10.21 -9.96 8.86
C PHE A 165 10.10 -11.17 7.91
N ILE A 166 8.94 -11.36 7.27
CA ILE A 166 8.74 -12.40 6.26
C ILE A 166 9.73 -12.32 5.10
N TYR A 167 10.23 -11.11 4.77
CA TYR A 167 11.15 -10.90 3.66
C TYR A 167 12.47 -11.67 3.79
N PHE A 168 12.95 -11.90 5.01
CA PHE A 168 14.14 -12.70 5.24
C PHE A 168 13.98 -14.15 4.75
N PHE A 169 12.74 -14.65 4.69
CA PHE A 169 12.40 -16.00 4.25
C PHE A 169 12.01 -16.07 2.77
N ILE A 170 11.38 -15.02 2.21
CA ILE A 170 10.78 -15.09 0.87
C ILE A 170 11.57 -14.42 -0.24
N VAL A 171 12.40 -13.41 0.06
CA VAL A 171 13.14 -12.67 -0.97
C VAL A 171 14.20 -13.55 -1.65
N ASN A 172 14.82 -14.46 -0.90
CA ASN A 172 15.81 -15.39 -1.45
C ASN A 172 15.17 -16.73 -1.81
N THR A 173 14.83 -16.89 -3.09
CA THR A 173 14.16 -18.07 -3.65
C THR A 173 15.04 -19.32 -3.70
N ASN A 174 16.38 -19.18 -3.59
CA ASN A 174 17.32 -20.30 -3.55
C ASN A 174 17.46 -20.92 -2.16
N ALA A 175 16.84 -20.33 -1.13
CA ALA A 175 16.90 -20.87 0.22
C ALA A 175 16.16 -22.21 0.32
N LYS A 176 16.84 -23.22 0.87
CA LYS A 176 16.24 -24.53 1.19
C LYS A 176 14.97 -24.31 2.03
N TYR A 177 13.88 -24.96 1.64
CA TYR A 177 12.57 -24.90 2.31
C TYR A 177 11.90 -23.51 2.37
N SER A 178 12.21 -22.57 1.45
CA SER A 178 11.60 -21.23 1.48
C SER A 178 10.07 -21.24 1.39
N ASN A 179 9.48 -22.26 0.76
CA ASN A 179 8.02 -22.43 0.67
C ASN A 179 7.44 -22.87 2.02
N VAL A 180 8.06 -23.85 2.67
CA VAL A 180 7.63 -24.33 4.00
C VAL A 180 7.75 -23.21 5.04
N LYS A 181 8.87 -22.47 5.05
CA LYS A 181 9.07 -21.32 5.94
C LYS A 181 8.01 -20.23 5.73
N PHE A 182 7.67 -19.95 4.49
CA PHE A 182 6.59 -19.03 4.15
C PHE A 182 5.24 -19.50 4.69
N SER A 183 4.87 -20.76 4.43
CA SER A 183 3.61 -21.33 4.92
C SER A 183 3.53 -21.30 6.44
N ILE A 184 4.59 -21.73 7.14
CA ILE A 184 4.65 -21.68 8.61
C ILE A 184 4.47 -20.24 9.10
N TYR A 185 5.20 -19.29 8.54
CA TYR A 185 5.11 -17.88 8.94
C TYR A 185 3.69 -17.34 8.75
N CYS A 186 3.06 -17.59 7.59
CA CYS A 186 1.70 -17.14 7.32
C CYS A 186 0.69 -17.81 8.27
N SER A 187 0.78 -19.12 8.50
CA SER A 187 -0.09 -19.83 9.44
C SER A 187 0.05 -19.31 10.87
N VAL A 188 1.28 -19.15 11.36
CA VAL A 188 1.54 -18.59 12.70
C VAL A 188 1.01 -17.16 12.79
N PHE A 189 1.28 -16.32 11.79
CA PHE A 189 0.79 -14.94 11.76
C PHE A 189 -0.74 -14.86 11.81
N LEU A 190 -1.44 -15.69 11.02
CA LEU A 190 -2.90 -15.77 11.01
C LEU A 190 -3.44 -16.24 12.36
N LEU A 191 -2.87 -17.31 12.93
CA LEU A 191 -3.29 -17.87 14.22
C LEU A 191 -3.08 -16.89 15.38
N VAL A 192 -1.91 -16.26 15.46
CA VAL A 192 -1.59 -15.26 16.49
C VAL A 192 -2.52 -14.06 16.36
N SER A 193 -2.71 -13.54 15.14
CA SER A 193 -3.60 -12.40 14.91
C SER A 193 -5.06 -12.72 15.23
N TYR A 194 -5.53 -13.92 14.89
CA TYR A 194 -6.87 -14.38 15.27
C TYR A 194 -7.02 -14.50 16.79
N TYR A 195 -6.02 -15.09 17.46
CA TYR A 195 -6.05 -15.24 18.90
C TYR A 195 -6.07 -13.88 19.63
N MET A 196 -5.27 -12.91 19.15
CA MET A 196 -5.27 -11.53 19.65
C MET A 196 -6.59 -10.80 19.37
N TRP A 197 -7.22 -11.06 18.22
CA TRP A 197 -8.55 -10.54 17.90
C TRP A 197 -9.62 -11.06 18.85
N SER A 198 -9.64 -12.37 19.09
CA SER A 198 -10.64 -13.00 19.97
C SER A 198 -10.38 -12.73 21.45
N ASN A 199 -9.14 -12.41 21.83
CA ASN A 199 -8.76 -12.11 23.22
C ASN A 199 -7.90 -10.84 23.33
N PRO A 200 -8.45 -9.63 23.06
CA PRO A 200 -7.67 -8.40 23.08
C PRO A 200 -7.01 -8.12 24.44
N ALA A 201 -7.58 -8.61 25.54
CA ALA A 201 -7.04 -8.42 26.90
C ALA A 201 -5.58 -8.90 27.06
N ILE A 202 -5.11 -9.86 26.23
CA ILE A 202 -3.74 -10.40 26.28
C ILE A 202 -2.70 -9.33 25.91
N ILE A 203 -3.09 -8.34 25.11
CA ILE A 203 -2.23 -7.22 24.71
C ILE A 203 -2.55 -5.92 25.44
N SER A 204 -3.34 -5.98 26.53
CA SER A 204 -3.68 -4.82 27.37
C SER A 204 -2.45 -4.07 27.90
N THR A 205 -1.32 -4.77 28.07
CA THR A 205 -0.04 -4.19 28.49
C THR A 205 0.58 -3.24 27.47
N VAL A 206 0.11 -3.28 26.21
CA VAL A 206 0.52 -2.37 25.13
C VAL A 206 -0.70 -1.56 24.69
N PRO A 207 -1.00 -0.41 25.32
CA PRO A 207 -2.26 0.33 25.13
C PRO A 207 -2.57 0.67 23.67
N ILE A 208 -1.56 1.05 22.89
CA ILE A 208 -1.72 1.37 21.45
C ILE A 208 -2.23 0.15 20.67
N LEU A 209 -1.71 -1.03 20.96
CA LEU A 209 -2.10 -2.26 20.28
C LEU A 209 -3.47 -2.72 20.75
N TYR A 210 -3.72 -2.68 22.07
CA TYR A 210 -5.00 -3.01 22.68
C TYR A 210 -6.14 -2.17 22.11
N ASN A 211 -6.03 -0.84 22.17
CA ASN A 211 -7.05 0.07 21.66
C ASN A 211 -7.34 -0.18 20.18
N LYS A 212 -6.31 -0.44 19.37
CA LYS A 212 -6.47 -0.75 17.95
C LYS A 212 -7.31 -2.01 17.77
N PHE A 213 -6.95 -3.12 18.41
CA PHE A 213 -7.71 -4.37 18.31
C PHE A 213 -9.15 -4.23 18.80
N VAL A 214 -9.38 -3.54 19.91
CA VAL A 214 -10.74 -3.27 20.44
C VAL A 214 -11.58 -2.47 19.43
N SER A 215 -11.04 -1.37 18.90
CA SER A 215 -11.75 -0.58 17.88
C SER A 215 -12.06 -1.39 16.62
N TYR A 216 -11.16 -2.30 16.22
CA TYR A 216 -11.42 -3.21 15.11
C TYR A 216 -12.52 -4.24 15.45
N THR A 217 -12.52 -4.83 16.64
CA THR A 217 -13.55 -5.79 17.06
C THR A 217 -14.94 -5.15 17.15
N GLU A 218 -15.01 -3.89 17.57
CA GLU A 218 -16.27 -3.14 17.66
C GLU A 218 -16.76 -2.65 16.29
N ALA A 219 -15.85 -2.23 15.41
CA ALA A 219 -16.21 -1.68 14.10
C ALA A 219 -16.62 -2.75 13.07
N TYR A 220 -16.25 -4.02 13.26
CA TYR A 220 -16.54 -5.09 12.32
C TYR A 220 -17.42 -6.17 12.97
N THR A 221 -18.71 -6.11 12.67
CA THR A 221 -19.74 -7.05 13.15
C THR A 221 -19.66 -8.43 12.48
N GLU A 222 -19.13 -8.48 11.25
CA GLU A 222 -18.76 -9.73 10.60
C GLU A 222 -17.56 -10.35 11.35
N GLY A 223 -17.69 -11.61 11.78
CA GLY A 223 -16.63 -12.34 12.48
C GLY A 223 -15.27 -12.29 11.76
N PHE A 224 -14.19 -12.60 12.49
CA PHE A 224 -12.82 -12.35 12.01
C PHE A 224 -12.57 -12.86 10.59
N ILE A 225 -12.98 -14.10 10.28
CA ILE A 225 -12.77 -14.77 9.00
C ILE A 225 -14.10 -14.88 8.24
N SER A 226 -14.16 -14.36 7.01
CA SER A 226 -15.28 -14.55 6.08
C SER A 226 -14.80 -15.08 4.74
N ILE A 227 -15.18 -16.33 4.42
CA ILE A 227 -14.92 -16.94 3.10
C ILE A 227 -15.77 -16.26 2.01
N GLU A 228 -16.98 -15.82 2.36
CA GLU A 228 -17.86 -15.10 1.45
C GLU A 228 -17.19 -13.83 0.90
N ARG A 229 -16.40 -13.12 1.72
CA ARG A 229 -15.59 -11.97 1.26
C ARG A 229 -14.57 -12.33 0.20
N ILE A 230 -13.97 -13.52 0.26
CA ILE A 230 -13.06 -13.99 -0.79
C ILE A 230 -13.84 -14.22 -2.09
N ILE A 231 -14.95 -14.97 -2.00
CA ILE A 231 -15.74 -15.39 -3.15
C ILE A 231 -16.37 -14.18 -3.87
N SER A 232 -16.89 -13.22 -3.10
CA SER A 232 -17.53 -12.02 -3.64
C SER A 232 -16.53 -10.96 -4.12
N SER A 233 -15.24 -11.06 -3.75
CA SER A 233 -14.25 -10.05 -4.12
C SER A 233 -13.81 -10.20 -5.58
N LYS A 234 -14.27 -9.26 -6.41
CA LYS A 234 -13.80 -9.12 -7.81
C LYS A 234 -12.28 -9.00 -7.92
N VAL A 235 -11.61 -8.39 -6.93
CA VAL A 235 -10.15 -8.25 -6.90
C VAL A 235 -9.45 -9.59 -6.66
N VAL A 236 -10.02 -10.46 -5.82
CA VAL A 236 -9.48 -11.81 -5.59
C VAL A 236 -9.45 -12.61 -6.90
N MET A 237 -10.47 -12.48 -7.75
CA MET A 237 -10.48 -13.16 -9.05
C MET A 237 -9.29 -12.74 -9.93
N ILE A 238 -8.90 -11.47 -9.88
CA ILE A 238 -7.70 -10.98 -10.58
C ILE A 238 -6.43 -11.58 -9.96
N TYR A 239 -6.36 -11.68 -8.63
CA TYR A 239 -5.21 -12.29 -7.95
C TYR A 239 -5.07 -13.78 -8.29
N ILE A 240 -6.18 -14.51 -8.32
CA ILE A 240 -6.21 -15.94 -8.72
C ILE A 240 -5.79 -16.09 -10.18
N PHE A 241 -6.27 -15.23 -11.08
CA PHE A 241 -5.86 -15.25 -12.48
C PHE A 241 -4.34 -14.99 -12.63
N LEU A 242 -3.81 -13.98 -11.94
CA LEU A 242 -2.38 -13.70 -11.90
C LEU A 242 -1.56 -14.84 -11.27
N LEU A 243 -2.14 -15.54 -10.29
CA LEU A 243 -1.52 -16.70 -9.64
C LEU A 243 -1.42 -17.86 -10.64
N CYS A 244 -2.50 -18.17 -11.35
CA CYS A 244 -2.52 -19.17 -12.42
C CYS A 244 -1.50 -18.85 -13.52
N LEU A 245 -1.44 -17.59 -13.97
CA LEU A 245 -0.42 -17.12 -14.92
C LEU A 245 0.99 -17.35 -14.38
N SER A 246 1.25 -16.97 -13.12
CA SER A 246 2.57 -17.12 -12.49
C SER A 246 3.00 -18.58 -12.36
N ILE A 247 2.08 -19.48 -11.99
CA ILE A 247 2.33 -20.92 -11.88
C ILE A 247 2.61 -21.52 -13.27
N TRP A 248 1.83 -21.13 -14.28
CA TRP A 248 2.05 -21.59 -15.65
C TRP A 248 3.41 -21.12 -16.19
N LEU A 249 3.77 -19.85 -15.98
CA LEU A 249 5.07 -19.30 -16.36
C LEU A 249 6.22 -20.00 -15.63
N LEU A 250 6.07 -20.29 -14.33
CA LEU A 250 7.05 -21.03 -13.55
C LEU A 250 7.28 -22.42 -14.16
N LYS A 251 6.22 -23.18 -14.44
CA LYS A 251 6.33 -24.52 -15.03
C LYS A 251 6.95 -24.50 -16.42
N LYS A 252 6.57 -23.54 -17.26
CA LYS A 252 7.05 -23.44 -18.65
C LYS A 252 8.50 -23.00 -18.76
N TYR A 253 8.93 -22.05 -17.92
CA TYR A 253 10.25 -21.41 -18.05
C TYR A 253 11.24 -21.77 -16.92
N ASN A 254 10.80 -22.53 -15.92
CA ASN A 254 11.58 -22.96 -14.75
C ASN A 254 12.32 -21.82 -14.03
N LEU A 255 11.68 -20.64 -13.95
CA LEU A 255 12.25 -19.45 -13.30
C LEU A 255 11.86 -19.39 -11.83
N LYS A 256 12.83 -19.68 -10.95
CA LYS A 256 12.62 -19.69 -9.49
C LYS A 256 12.17 -18.35 -8.91
N SER A 257 12.47 -17.22 -9.56
CA SER A 257 12.05 -15.88 -9.12
C SER A 257 10.54 -15.72 -9.08
N LEU A 258 9.80 -16.39 -9.98
CA LEU A 258 8.34 -16.41 -9.98
C LEU A 258 7.74 -17.05 -8.73
N ASN A 259 8.49 -17.88 -7.98
CA ASN A 259 8.04 -18.37 -6.67
C ASN A 259 7.77 -17.23 -5.68
N GLY A 260 8.52 -16.12 -5.77
CA GLY A 260 8.26 -14.92 -4.97
C GLY A 260 6.88 -14.34 -5.30
N SER A 261 6.61 -14.11 -6.59
CA SER A 261 5.32 -13.59 -7.06
C SER A 261 4.15 -14.51 -6.71
N ILE A 262 4.32 -15.83 -6.80
CA ILE A 262 3.32 -16.82 -6.38
C ILE A 262 3.00 -16.66 -4.88
N LYS A 263 4.03 -16.60 -4.02
CA LYS A 263 3.84 -16.40 -2.57
C LYS A 263 3.14 -15.08 -2.26
N ALA A 264 3.55 -14.00 -2.94
CA ALA A 264 2.92 -12.70 -2.82
C ALA A 264 1.42 -12.79 -3.15
N LEU A 265 1.06 -13.37 -4.29
CA LEU A 265 -0.34 -13.52 -4.72
C LEU A 265 -1.16 -14.42 -3.78
N VAL A 266 -0.59 -15.54 -3.32
CA VAL A 266 -1.23 -16.40 -2.32
C VAL A 266 -1.55 -15.60 -1.06
N PHE A 267 -0.57 -14.85 -0.53
CA PHE A 267 -0.80 -14.03 0.65
C PHE A 267 -1.80 -12.91 0.41
N MET A 268 -1.74 -12.23 -0.74
CA MET A 268 -2.68 -11.18 -1.09
C MET A 268 -4.12 -11.71 -1.18
N THR A 269 -4.33 -12.94 -1.67
CA THR A 269 -5.63 -13.60 -1.63
C THR A 269 -6.07 -13.94 -0.21
N LEU A 270 -5.19 -14.55 0.60
CA LEU A 270 -5.50 -14.89 2.00
C LEU A 270 -5.82 -13.64 2.84
N SER A 271 -5.23 -12.50 2.52
CA SER A 271 -5.48 -11.25 3.22
C SER A 271 -6.92 -10.75 3.09
N LYS A 272 -7.69 -11.27 2.13
CA LYS A 272 -9.10 -10.91 1.93
C LYS A 272 -10.08 -11.67 2.82
N LEU A 273 -9.60 -12.61 3.64
CA LEU A 273 -10.40 -13.25 4.67
C LEU A 273 -10.96 -12.23 5.69
N THR A 274 -10.23 -11.14 5.94
CA THR A 274 -10.55 -10.16 6.98
C THR A 274 -10.19 -8.75 6.51
N ILE A 275 -10.95 -7.72 6.91
CA ILE A 275 -10.62 -6.33 6.56
C ILE A 275 -9.30 -5.90 7.20
N PHE A 276 -9.02 -6.39 8.41
CA PHE A 276 -7.76 -6.18 9.11
C PHE A 276 -6.57 -6.69 8.28
N PHE A 277 -6.64 -7.92 7.75
CA PHE A 277 -5.57 -8.48 6.94
C PHE A 277 -5.40 -7.81 5.58
N GLY A 278 -6.48 -7.23 5.03
CA GLY A 278 -6.42 -6.47 3.78
C GLY A 278 -5.35 -5.38 3.78
N ARG A 279 -4.95 -4.87 4.94
CA ARG A 279 -3.85 -3.89 5.08
C ARG A 279 -2.46 -4.50 4.87
N PHE A 280 -2.27 -5.79 5.11
CA PHE A 280 -0.96 -6.44 4.98
C PHE A 280 -0.61 -6.81 3.54
N GLN A 281 -1.60 -6.86 2.64
CA GLN A 281 -1.39 -7.21 1.22
C GLN A 281 -0.37 -6.30 0.53
N TYR A 282 -0.32 -5.02 0.92
CA TYR A 282 0.54 -4.01 0.28
C TYR A 282 2.04 -4.28 0.52
N TYR A 283 2.39 -4.94 1.63
CA TYR A 283 3.77 -5.40 1.87
C TYR A 283 4.18 -6.53 0.91
N MET A 284 3.28 -7.17 0.17
CA MET A 284 3.66 -8.20 -0.81
C MET A 284 3.95 -7.67 -2.21
N VAL A 285 3.58 -6.41 -2.49
CA VAL A 285 3.78 -5.77 -3.79
C VAL A 285 5.26 -5.77 -4.24
N PRO A 286 6.26 -5.48 -3.39
CA PRO A 286 7.67 -5.49 -3.82
C PRO A 286 8.14 -6.89 -4.26
N ILE A 287 7.64 -7.93 -3.59
CA ILE A 287 7.96 -9.32 -3.89
C ILE A 287 7.30 -9.74 -5.22
N LEU A 288 6.06 -9.31 -5.45
CA LEU A 288 5.37 -9.51 -6.72
C LEU A 288 6.18 -8.91 -7.88
N ILE A 289 6.67 -7.68 -7.71
CA ILE A 289 7.47 -6.96 -8.71
C ILE A 289 8.76 -7.70 -9.02
N LEU A 290 9.54 -8.09 -8.01
CA LEU A 290 10.84 -8.71 -8.24
C LEU A 290 10.74 -10.02 -9.05
N GLY A 291 9.72 -10.84 -8.81
CA GLY A 291 9.56 -12.09 -9.56
C GLY A 291 9.17 -11.87 -11.03
N PHE A 292 8.28 -10.91 -11.31
CA PHE A 292 7.93 -10.56 -12.69
C PHE A 292 9.01 -9.74 -13.42
N ASP A 293 9.79 -8.94 -12.70
CA ASP A 293 10.87 -8.13 -13.27
C ASP A 293 11.92 -9.01 -13.95
N GLU A 294 12.38 -10.07 -13.28
CA GLU A 294 13.34 -11.03 -13.84
C GLU A 294 12.74 -11.76 -15.05
N TYR A 295 11.47 -12.18 -14.97
CA TYR A 295 10.78 -12.83 -16.08
C TYR A 295 10.76 -11.95 -17.35
N PHE A 296 10.30 -10.70 -17.21
CA PHE A 296 10.18 -9.79 -18.35
C PHE A 296 11.53 -9.25 -18.84
N ALA A 297 12.55 -9.20 -17.98
CA ALA A 297 13.92 -8.91 -18.38
C ALA A 297 14.50 -10.03 -19.26
N LYS A 298 14.34 -11.29 -18.84
CA LYS A 298 14.90 -12.46 -19.54
C LYS A 298 14.19 -12.77 -20.86
N TYR A 299 12.87 -12.66 -20.90
CA TYR A 299 12.04 -12.98 -22.08
C TYR A 299 11.57 -11.73 -22.83
N LYS A 300 12.46 -10.74 -22.92
CA LYS A 300 12.20 -9.51 -23.68
C LYS A 300 12.19 -9.80 -25.18
N ILE A 301 11.13 -9.37 -25.86
CA ILE A 301 11.04 -9.46 -27.32
C ILE A 301 11.43 -8.10 -27.90
N LYS A 302 12.40 -8.10 -28.82
CA LYS A 302 12.83 -6.86 -29.50
C LYS A 302 11.66 -6.32 -30.34
N ASN A 303 11.36 -5.03 -30.19
CA ASN A 303 10.36 -4.29 -30.98
C ASN A 303 8.92 -4.85 -30.96
N LYS A 304 8.56 -5.74 -30.01
CA LYS A 304 7.21 -6.27 -29.85
C LYS A 304 6.81 -6.31 -28.38
N VAL A 305 5.53 -6.13 -28.11
CA VAL A 305 4.97 -6.30 -26.77
C VAL A 305 4.80 -7.80 -26.50
N ASN A 306 5.38 -8.26 -25.40
CA ASN A 306 5.18 -9.64 -24.92
C ASN A 306 3.72 -9.80 -24.45
N VAL A 307 3.01 -10.82 -24.96
CA VAL A 307 1.59 -11.06 -24.63
C VAL A 307 1.37 -11.24 -23.12
N HIS A 308 2.30 -11.88 -22.40
CA HIS A 308 2.18 -12.02 -20.93
C HIS A 308 2.37 -10.68 -20.22
N ARG A 309 3.14 -9.75 -20.79
CA ARG A 309 3.27 -8.39 -20.26
C ARG A 309 1.98 -7.62 -20.46
N LEU A 310 1.34 -7.76 -21.62
CA LEU A 310 0.02 -7.21 -21.89
C LEU A 310 -1.02 -7.74 -20.91
N ILE A 311 -1.11 -9.07 -20.75
CA ILE A 311 -2.02 -9.70 -19.80
C ILE A 311 -1.78 -9.19 -18.37
N TYR A 312 -0.52 -9.20 -17.91
CA TYR A 312 -0.16 -8.73 -16.57
C TYR A 312 -0.51 -7.25 -16.37
N ALA A 313 -0.12 -6.37 -17.29
CA ALA A 313 -0.42 -4.95 -17.23
C ALA A 313 -1.93 -4.66 -17.28
N SER A 314 -2.71 -5.43 -18.05
CA SER A 314 -4.17 -5.28 -18.09
C SER A 314 -4.81 -5.65 -16.76
N CYS A 315 -4.36 -6.73 -16.10
CA CYS A 315 -4.81 -7.07 -14.75
C CYS A 315 -4.49 -5.95 -13.74
N LEU A 316 -3.27 -5.40 -13.80
CA LEU A 316 -2.88 -4.26 -12.96
C LEU A 316 -3.73 -3.02 -13.23
N PHE A 317 -4.03 -2.73 -14.49
CA PHE A 317 -4.90 -1.62 -14.87
C PHE A 317 -6.28 -1.78 -14.26
N ILE A 318 -6.90 -2.98 -14.34
CA ILE A 318 -8.19 -3.23 -13.70
C ILE A 318 -8.13 -3.03 -12.18
N ILE A 319 -7.05 -3.51 -11.53
CA ILE A 319 -6.82 -3.28 -10.09
C ILE A 319 -6.75 -1.78 -9.76
N SER A 320 -6.10 -0.98 -10.61
CA SER A 320 -6.00 0.47 -10.39
C SER A 320 -7.33 1.22 -10.44
N LEU A 321 -8.36 0.61 -11.06
CA LEU A 321 -9.70 1.18 -11.19
C LEU A 321 -10.64 0.77 -10.04
N VAL A 322 -10.20 -0.08 -9.10
CA VAL A 322 -11.00 -0.48 -7.92
C VAL A 322 -11.56 0.73 -7.15
N PRO A 323 -10.82 1.84 -6.95
CA PRO A 323 -11.37 3.04 -6.31
C PRO A 323 -12.47 3.77 -7.10
N LEU A 324 -12.79 3.33 -8.32
CA LEU A 324 -13.90 3.87 -9.10
C LEU A 324 -15.13 2.97 -9.04
N TRP A 325 -15.04 1.83 -8.34
CA TRP A 325 -16.14 0.86 -8.26
C TRP A 325 -17.17 1.20 -7.19
N THR A 326 -16.83 2.07 -6.22
CA THR A 326 -17.80 2.55 -5.22
C THR A 326 -18.06 4.05 -5.40
N PRO A 327 -19.32 4.51 -5.28
CA PRO A 327 -19.66 5.93 -5.46
C PRO A 327 -18.89 6.86 -4.53
N SER A 328 -18.74 6.50 -3.25
CA SER A 328 -18.04 7.31 -2.24
C SER A 328 -16.57 7.56 -2.60
N THR A 329 -15.86 6.51 -3.03
CA THR A 329 -14.44 6.63 -3.42
C THR A 329 -14.30 7.34 -4.77
N PHE A 330 -15.22 7.11 -5.71
CA PHE A 330 -15.25 7.80 -7.00
C PHE A 330 -15.41 9.32 -6.84
N GLU A 331 -16.35 9.78 -6.01
CA GLU A 331 -16.49 11.20 -5.71
C GLU A 331 -15.26 11.75 -5.01
N SER A 332 -14.71 11.01 -4.04
CA SER A 332 -13.54 11.44 -3.28
C SER A 332 -12.29 11.65 -4.16
N ILE A 333 -12.10 10.85 -5.19
CA ILE A 333 -10.94 10.96 -6.09
C ILE A 333 -11.02 12.21 -6.97
N ASN A 334 -12.24 12.64 -7.32
CA ASN A 334 -12.46 13.76 -8.23
C ASN A 334 -12.49 15.12 -7.54
N ASP A 335 -12.53 15.18 -6.21
CA ASP A 335 -12.64 16.42 -5.41
C ASP A 335 -11.38 16.64 -4.55
N SER A 336 -10.18 16.55 -5.16
CA SER A 336 -8.93 16.76 -4.43
C SER A 336 -8.71 18.23 -4.04
N LEU A 337 -8.04 18.45 -2.91
CA LEU A 337 -7.50 19.75 -2.50
C LEU A 337 -6.05 19.90 -2.99
N TYR A 338 -5.53 21.13 -2.99
CA TYR A 338 -4.18 21.44 -3.47
C TYR A 338 -3.25 21.89 -2.34
N PHE A 339 -1.93 21.77 -2.53
CA PHE A 339 -0.92 22.10 -1.52
C PHE A 339 -0.97 23.55 -1.00
N ASN A 340 -1.62 24.46 -1.74
CA ASN A 340 -1.81 25.86 -1.39
C ASN A 340 -3.24 26.16 -0.88
N ALA A 341 -4.05 25.14 -0.58
CA ALA A 341 -5.42 25.31 -0.11
C ALA A 341 -5.46 26.10 1.20
N SER A 342 -6.34 27.09 1.25
CA SER A 342 -6.65 27.88 2.43
C SER A 342 -7.45 27.07 3.46
N PRO A 343 -7.44 27.47 4.74
CA PRO A 343 -8.26 26.81 5.77
C PRO A 343 -9.75 26.74 5.40
N LYS A 344 -10.30 27.78 4.76
CA LYS A 344 -11.70 27.82 4.31
C LYS A 344 -11.99 26.77 3.23
N GLU A 345 -11.07 26.58 2.28
CA GLU A 345 -11.20 25.55 1.24
C GLU A 345 -11.11 24.15 1.83
N ILE A 346 -10.23 23.95 2.82
CA ILE A 346 -10.10 22.69 3.55
C ILE A 346 -11.41 22.36 4.26
N GLU A 347 -11.95 23.28 5.06
CA GLU A 347 -13.22 23.09 5.77
C GLU A 347 -14.39 22.83 4.81
N SER A 348 -14.46 23.56 3.69
CA SER A 348 -15.44 23.29 2.64
C SER A 348 -15.30 21.89 2.04
N GLY A 349 -14.06 21.44 1.81
CA GLY A 349 -13.76 20.09 1.37
C GLY A 349 -14.20 19.02 2.38
N ILE A 350 -13.96 19.26 3.68
CA ILE A 350 -14.40 18.36 4.75
C ILE A 350 -15.93 18.25 4.78
N MET A 351 -16.66 19.38 4.72
CA MET A 351 -18.12 19.35 4.71
C MET A 351 -18.67 18.53 3.53
N ARG A 352 -18.11 18.71 2.32
CA ARG A 352 -18.48 17.90 1.15
C ARG A 352 -18.20 16.41 1.37
N ARG A 353 -17.02 16.08 1.92
CA ARG A 353 -16.62 14.70 2.22
C ARG A 353 -17.54 14.02 3.22
N CYS A 354 -17.87 14.70 4.32
CA CYS A 354 -18.78 14.15 5.32
C CYS A 354 -20.18 13.94 4.74
N LYS A 355 -20.66 14.85 3.87
CA LYS A 355 -21.94 14.65 3.17
C LYS A 355 -21.91 13.41 2.27
N THR A 356 -20.87 13.23 1.46
CA THR A 356 -20.69 12.03 0.62
C THR A 356 -20.60 10.76 1.47
N LEU A 357 -19.83 10.79 2.56
CA LEU A 357 -19.65 9.64 3.45
C LEU A 357 -20.98 9.26 4.10
N ASN A 358 -21.71 10.22 4.68
CA ASN A 358 -22.98 9.96 5.35
C ASN A 358 -24.09 9.55 4.38
N HIS A 359 -23.99 9.91 3.10
CA HIS A 359 -24.94 9.47 2.08
C HIS A 359 -24.71 8.02 1.63
N TYR A 360 -23.45 7.63 1.40
CA TYR A 360 -23.11 6.31 0.81
C TYR A 360 -22.66 5.26 1.84
N ASP A 361 -22.21 5.68 3.02
CA ASP A 361 -21.72 4.82 4.11
C ASP A 361 -22.03 5.45 5.48
N PRO A 362 -23.33 5.60 5.83
CA PRO A 362 -23.78 6.27 7.07
C PRO A 362 -23.31 5.59 8.36
N GLN A 363 -22.84 4.34 8.28
CA GLN A 363 -22.34 3.59 9.43
C GLN A 363 -20.83 3.79 9.64
N ASN A 364 -20.15 4.56 8.79
CA ASN A 364 -18.72 4.77 8.86
C ASN A 364 -18.32 5.67 10.04
N GLY A 365 -18.00 5.05 11.18
CA GLY A 365 -17.52 5.75 12.36
C GLY A 365 -16.01 6.08 12.35
N ALA A 366 -15.29 5.86 11.25
CA ALA A 366 -13.83 6.00 11.23
C ALA A 366 -13.37 7.47 11.13
N ILE A 367 -14.19 8.35 10.57
CA ILE A 367 -13.89 9.78 10.43
C ILE A 367 -14.64 10.54 11.51
N TRP A 368 -13.92 11.03 12.52
CA TRP A 368 -14.54 11.56 13.74
C TRP A 368 -15.42 12.78 13.47
N ARG A 369 -14.98 13.66 12.57
CA ARG A 369 -15.70 14.89 12.22
C ARG A 369 -16.97 14.66 11.39
N CYS A 370 -17.16 13.47 10.82
CA CYS A 370 -18.34 13.14 10.01
C CYS A 370 -19.45 12.42 10.79
N LYS A 371 -19.17 12.06 12.05
CA LYS A 371 -20.21 11.65 13.02
C LYS A 371 -21.02 12.87 13.43
#